data_AF-A0A944SCA2-F1
#
_entry.id   AF-A0A944SCA2-F1
#
_cell.length_a   1.000
_cell.length_b   1.000
_cell.length_c   1.000
_cell.angle_alpha   90.00
_cell.angle_beta   90.00
_cell.angle_gamma   90.00
#
_symmetry.space_group_name_H-M   'P 1'
#
loop_
_entity.id
_entity.type
_entity.pdbx_description
1 polymer ?
#
loop_
_entity_poly.entity_id
_entity_poly.type
_entity_poly.pdbx_seq_one_letter_code
_entity_poly.pdbx_strand_id
1 'polypeptide(L)' 'MKAKEIREKSKEELETILKDSRAKLMQARFDLTSRQLRDSSDVKKTKKDIARILTILHNK' A
#
# COMPACT_ATOMS: atom_id res chain seq x y z
N MET A 1 -6.11 0.80 5.46
CA MET A 1 -6.34 2.22 5.85
C MET A 1 -7.80 2.63 5.65
N LYS A 2 -8.35 3.57 6.45
CA LYS A 2 -9.69 4.15 6.22
C LYS A 2 -9.58 5.27 5.16
N ALA A 3 -10.54 5.30 4.22
CA ALA A 3 -10.49 6.21 3.06
C ALA A 3 -10.53 7.71 3.41
N LYS A 4 -11.06 8.08 4.60
CA LYS A 4 -11.13 9.47 5.06
C LYS A 4 -9.75 10.07 5.32
N GLU A 5 -8.88 9.36 6.04
CA GLU A 5 -7.52 9.82 6.36
C GLU A 5 -6.63 9.96 5.11
N ILE A 6 -6.85 9.14 4.08
CA ILE A 6 -6.10 9.22 2.82
C ILE A 6 -6.54 10.44 2.00
N ARG A 7 -7.77 10.92 2.17
CA ARG A 7 -8.32 12.05 1.42
C ARG A 7 -7.88 13.41 1.98
N GLU A 8 -7.63 13.47 3.28
CA GLU A 8 -7.13 14.68 3.98
C GLU A 8 -5.63 14.93 3.75
N LYS A 9 -4.87 13.91 3.32
CA LYS A 9 -3.44 14.04 3.04
C LYS A 9 -3.13 14.80 1.73
N SER A 10 -1.97 15.45 1.70
CA SER A 10 -1.48 16.15 0.51
C SER A 10 -1.06 15.16 -0.59
N LYS A 11 -1.04 15.61 -1.86
CA LYS A 11 -0.61 14.76 -2.99
C LYS A 11 0.80 14.20 -2.76
N GLU A 12 1.70 15.01 -2.19
CA GLU A 12 3.09 14.63 -1.89
C GLU A 12 3.18 13.55 -0.81
N GLU A 13 2.38 13.65 0.25
CA GLU A 13 2.33 12.63 1.30
C GLU A 13 1.76 11.31 0.76
N LEU A 14 0.79 11.38 -0.15
CA LEU A 14 0.22 10.20 -0.79
C LEU A 14 1.24 9.48 -1.67
N GLU A 15 2.05 10.22 -2.44
CA GLU A 15 3.15 9.63 -3.21
C GLU A 15 4.22 8.99 -2.33
N THR A 16 4.51 9.61 -1.19
CA THR A 16 5.48 9.10 -0.22
C THR A 16 4.98 7.78 0.40
N ILE A 17 3.71 7.74 0.83
CA ILE A 17 3.07 6.53 1.34
C ILE A 17 2.95 5.44 0.26
N LEU A 18 2.74 5.83 -1.00
CA LEU A 18 2.71 4.90 -2.13
C LEU A 18 4.07 4.22 -2.33
N LYS A 19 5.17 4.98 -2.25
CA LYS A 19 6.53 4.43 -2.33
C LYS A 19 6.81 3.45 -1.18
N ASP A 20 6.48 3.82 0.05
CA ASP A 20 6.65 2.94 1.22
C ASP A 20 5.80 1.67 1.10
N SER A 21 4.56 1.79 0.64
CA SER A 21 3.65 0.65 0.46
C SER A 21 4.15 -0.30 -0.64
N ARG A 22 4.78 0.22 -1.70
CA ARG A 22 5.44 -0.59 -2.73
C ARG A 22 6.67 -1.31 -2.18
N ALA A 23 7.49 -0.63 -1.36
CA ALA A 23 8.64 -1.24 -0.72
C ALA A 23 8.22 -2.40 0.21
N LYS A 24 7.19 -2.19 1.04
CA LYS A 24 6.59 -3.25 1.88
C LYS A 24 6.06 -4.42 1.05
N LEU A 25 5.44 -4.15 -0.10
CA LEU A 25 4.94 -5.20 -0.98
C LEU A 25 6.07 -6.01 -1.62
N MET A 26 7.21 -5.37 -1.91
CA MET A 26 8.40 -6.04 -2.40
C MET A 26 9.03 -6.92 -1.32
N GLN A 27 9.13 -6.42 -0.09
CA GLN A 27 9.62 -7.17 1.05
C GLN A 27 8.73 -8.38 1.35
N ALA A 28 7.39 -8.19 1.37
CA ALA A 28 6.44 -9.29 1.53
C ALA A 28 6.48 -10.30 0.36
N ARG A 29 6.86 -9.89 -0.85
CA ARG A 29 7.12 -10.81 -1.97
C ARG A 29 8.40 -11.62 -1.75
N PHE A 30 9.45 -11.00 -1.24
CA PHE A 30 10.68 -11.71 -0.86
C PHE A 30 10.40 -12.75 0.23
N ASP A 31 9.66 -12.37 1.27
CA ASP A 31 9.28 -13.26 2.37
C ASP A 31 8.36 -14.41 1.90
N LEU A 32 7.49 -14.15 0.92
CA LEU A 32 6.66 -15.17 0.25
C LEU A 32 7.53 -16.18 -0.49
N THR A 33 8.55 -15.69 -1.19
CA THR A 33 9.49 -16.52 -1.96
C THR A 33 10.38 -17.36 -1.02
N SER A 34 10.74 -16.81 0.13
CA SER A 34 11.47 -17.48 1.22
C SER A 34 10.63 -18.56 1.94
N ARG A 35 9.34 -18.74 1.58
CA ARG A 35 8.42 -19.71 2.21
C ARG A 35 8.22 -19.54 3.73
N GLN A 36 8.68 -18.42 4.29
CA GLN A 36 8.52 -18.05 5.71
C GLN A 36 7.27 -17.20 5.96
N LEU A 37 6.48 -16.92 4.93
CA LEU A 37 5.35 -16.01 5.03
C LEU A 37 4.19 -16.64 5.82
N ARG A 38 4.08 -16.26 7.09
CA ARG A 38 2.98 -16.65 7.98
C ARG A 38 1.63 -16.01 7.59
N ASP A 39 1.65 -14.85 6.93
CA ASP A 39 0.43 -14.08 6.65
C ASP A 39 0.40 -13.49 5.23
N SER A 40 -0.15 -14.27 4.29
CA SER A 40 -0.44 -13.80 2.92
C SER A 40 -1.54 -12.73 2.85
N SER A 41 -2.30 -12.57 3.94
CA SER A 41 -3.38 -11.59 4.10
C SER A 41 -2.89 -10.16 3.95
N ASP A 42 -1.69 -9.85 4.44
CA ASP A 42 -1.15 -8.50 4.43
C ASP A 42 -0.71 -8.05 3.04
N VAL A 43 -0.33 -8.98 2.17
CA VAL A 43 -0.09 -8.69 0.75
C VAL A 43 -1.38 -8.19 0.08
N LYS A 44 -2.52 -8.84 0.35
CA LYS A 44 -3.83 -8.40 -0.18
C LYS A 44 -4.26 -7.06 0.39
N LYS A 45 -4.06 -6.81 1.69
CA LYS A 45 -4.37 -5.51 2.31
C LYS A 45 -3.53 -4.38 1.71
N THR A 46 -2.22 -4.60 1.59
CA THR A 46 -1.29 -3.62 1.03
C THR A 46 -1.62 -3.30 -0.43
N LYS A 47 -1.99 -4.30 -1.25
CA LYS A 47 -2.50 -4.07 -2.62
C LYS A 47 -3.76 -3.20 -2.65
N LYS A 48 -4.73 -3.48 -1.76
CA LYS A 48 -5.97 -2.69 -1.66
C LYS A 48 -5.70 -1.24 -1.24
N ASP A 49 -4.78 -1.03 -0.31
CA ASP A 49 -4.42 0.32 0.15
C ASP A 49 -3.69 1.11 -0.95
N ILE A 50 -2.78 0.49 -1.72
CA ILE A 50 -2.17 1.11 -2.91
C ILE A 50 -3.24 1.52 -3.93
N ALA A 51 -4.21 0.64 -4.23
CA ALA A 51 -5.28 0.94 -5.18
C ALA A 51 -6.15 2.12 -4.73
N ARG A 52 -6.44 2.23 -3.42
CA ARG A 52 -7.17 3.36 -2.85
C ARG A 52 -6.39 4.67 -2.98
N ILE A 53 -5.09 4.67 -2.70
CA ILE A 53 -4.22 5.85 -2.84
C ILE A 53 -4.21 6.33 -4.30
N LEU A 54 -4.02 5.40 -5.26
CA LEU A 54 -4.05 5.74 -6.69
C LEU A 54 -5.40 6.30 -7.13
N THR A 55 -6.50 5.73 -6.62
CA THR A 55 -7.86 6.21 -6.95
C THR A 55 -8.10 7.64 -6.44
N ILE A 56 -7.57 7.98 -5.26
CA ILE A 56 -7.66 9.33 -4.69
C ILE A 56 -6.77 10.31 -5.44
N LEU A 57 -5.55 9.90 -5.82
CA LEU A 57 -4.65 10.69 -6.67
C LEU A 57 -5.27 11.02 -8.03
N HIS A 58 -6.03 10.08 -8.61
CA HIS A 58 -6.70 10.26 -9.89
C HIS A 58 -7.95 11.14 -9.81
N ASN A 59 -8.71 11.07 -8.71
CA ASN A 59 -9.93 11.88 -8.50
C ASN A 59 -9.66 13.30 -7.97
N LYS A 60 -8.39 13.73 -7.91
CA LYS A 60 -7.96 15.02 -7.35
C LYS A 60 -7.18 15.82 -8.40
#